data_AF-A0A428J6I8-F1
#
_entry.id   AF-A0A428J6I8-F1
#
_cell.length_a   1.000
_cell.length_b   1.000
_cell.length_c   1.000
_cell.angle_alpha   90.00
_cell.angle_beta   90.00
_cell.angle_gamma   90.00
#
_symmetry.space_group_name_H-M   'P 1'
#
loop_
_entity.id
_entity.type
_entity.pdbx_description
1 polymer ?
#
loop_
_entity_poly.entity_id
_entity_poly.type
_entity_poly.pdbx_seq_one_letter_code
_entity_poly.pdbx_strand_id
1 'polypeptide(L)'
;MLRKGILTTVVLLMAVGVGGVYFSFKGNPIELNRTNTRVIEYVNKQYPSLEVVKVEPWYNFKFNSYGAYVHIDRQEPSTFNIEFYPSGDVVDNYVHLKLEKEARIMLMPHIKEMIPELETLSTGVSLDVGNHYDEHTAFTNKLPVSVHVDIRWAEEIDRQQFIDKVIKVRDTLKHSGFNISNYHFSCAINQGKHSYSLSLEQNILNISKDELLNSREVYLIDSP
;
A
#
# COMPACT_ATOMS: atom_id res chain seq x y z
N MET A 1 -30.90 47.29 24.56
CA MET A 1 -30.07 47.09 23.35
C MET A 1 -28.78 46.31 23.64
N LEU A 2 -28.05 46.60 24.72
CA LEU A 2 -26.76 45.96 25.06
C LEU A 2 -26.78 44.41 25.06
N ARG A 3 -27.84 43.78 25.62
CA ARG A 3 -27.99 42.31 25.68
C ARG A 3 -28.17 41.63 24.31
N LYS A 4 -28.79 42.32 23.35
CA LYS A 4 -28.97 41.77 21.98
C LYS A 4 -27.66 41.79 21.20
N GLY A 5 -26.87 42.87 21.34
CA GLY A 5 -25.56 42.97 20.70
C GLY A 5 -24.58 41.90 21.17
N ILE A 6 -24.52 41.64 22.49
CA ILE A 6 -23.64 40.60 23.05
C ILE A 6 -23.99 39.21 22.50
N LEU A 7 -25.28 38.86 22.44
CA LEU A 7 -25.71 37.56 21.91
C LEU A 7 -25.34 37.40 20.43
N THR A 8 -25.56 38.43 19.61
CA THR A 8 -25.17 38.42 18.19
C THR A 8 -23.67 38.19 18.03
N THR A 9 -22.83 38.88 18.81
CA THR A 9 -21.38 38.69 18.78
C THR A 9 -20.97 37.27 19.16
N VAL A 10 -21.56 36.69 20.21
CA VAL A 10 -21.25 35.31 20.65
C VAL A 10 -21.64 34.28 19.58
N VAL A 11 -22.80 34.45 18.93
CA VAL A 11 -23.24 33.57 17.83
C VAL A 11 -22.29 33.68 16.64
N LEU A 12 -21.85 34.88 16.27
CA LEU A 12 -20.86 35.09 15.21
C LEU A 12 -19.52 34.41 15.54
N LEU A 13 -19.03 34.56 16.77
CA LEU A 13 -17.79 33.90 17.20
C LEU A 13 -17.90 32.38 17.18
N MET A 14 -19.04 31.83 17.60
CA MET A 14 -19.29 30.39 17.49
C MET A 14 -19.37 29.92 16.04
N ALA A 15 -20.05 30.67 15.16
CA ALA A 15 -20.13 30.33 13.75
C ALA A 15 -18.74 30.34 13.08
N VAL A 16 -17.92 31.34 13.40
CA VAL A 16 -16.51 31.42 12.93
C VAL A 16 -15.68 30.29 13.51
N GLY A 17 -15.83 29.97 14.81
CA GLY A 17 -15.11 28.88 15.46
C GLY A 17 -15.47 27.51 14.87
N VAL A 18 -16.77 27.22 14.71
CA VAL A 18 -17.27 25.98 14.10
C VAL A 18 -16.83 25.88 12.64
N GLY A 19 -16.93 26.97 11.88
CA GLY A 19 -16.45 27.03 10.50
C GLY A 19 -14.94 26.78 10.40
N GLY A 20 -14.15 27.38 11.29
CA GLY A 20 -12.71 27.15 11.38
C GLY A 20 -12.37 25.69 11.68
N VAL A 21 -13.03 25.09 12.66
CA VAL A 21 -12.87 23.66 12.98
C VAL A 21 -13.24 22.79 11.79
N TYR A 22 -14.36 23.06 11.12
CA TYR A 22 -14.78 22.32 9.94
C TYR A 22 -13.72 22.37 8.82
N PHE A 23 -13.20 23.56 8.51
CA PHE A 23 -12.15 23.71 7.50
C PHE A 23 -10.82 23.07 7.90
N SER A 24 -10.49 23.01 9.19
CA SER A 24 -9.31 22.26 9.66
C SER A 24 -9.39 20.77 9.36
N PHE A 25 -10.60 20.19 9.26
CA PHE A 25 -10.80 18.77 8.94
C PHE A 25 -11.11 18.49 7.46
N LYS A 26 -11.76 19.43 6.76
CA LYS A 26 -12.19 19.25 5.36
C LYS A 26 -11.34 20.00 4.34
N GLY A 27 -10.42 20.84 4.80
CA GLY A 27 -9.63 21.71 3.98
C GLY A 27 -10.44 22.89 3.46
N ASN A 28 -9.74 23.89 2.95
CA ASN A 28 -10.32 25.00 2.20
C ASN A 28 -10.85 24.51 0.83
N PRO A 29 -12.15 24.69 0.50
CA PRO A 29 -12.72 24.32 -0.80
C PRO A 29 -12.03 24.97 -2.00
N ILE A 30 -11.50 26.19 -1.83
CA ILE A 30 -10.77 26.89 -2.89
C ILE A 30 -9.48 26.13 -3.25
N GLU A 31 -8.78 25.64 -2.23
CA GLU A 31 -7.54 24.86 -2.42
C GLU A 31 -7.83 23.47 -2.99
N LEU A 32 -8.95 22.82 -2.61
CA LEU A 32 -9.39 21.58 -3.26
C LEU A 32 -9.61 21.78 -4.76
N ASN A 33 -10.25 22.88 -5.16
CA ASN A 33 -10.45 23.17 -6.59
C ASN A 33 -9.14 23.48 -7.32
N ARG A 34 -8.21 24.22 -6.68
CA ARG A 34 -6.86 24.46 -7.22
C ARG A 34 -6.05 23.18 -7.38
N THR A 35 -6.24 22.23 -6.48
CA THR A 35 -5.58 20.92 -6.51
C THR A 35 -5.89 20.18 -7.81
N ASN A 36 -7.13 20.25 -8.31
CA ASN A 36 -7.47 19.63 -9.60
C ASN A 36 -6.61 20.14 -10.76
N THR A 37 -6.49 21.46 -10.91
CA THR A 37 -5.65 22.07 -11.96
C THR A 37 -4.19 21.69 -11.78
N ARG A 38 -3.67 21.77 -10.56
CA ARG A 38 -2.28 21.41 -10.24
C ARG A 38 -1.97 19.95 -10.56
N VAL A 39 -2.89 19.04 -10.27
CA VAL A 39 -2.78 17.61 -10.58
C VAL A 39 -2.72 17.39 -12.09
N ILE A 40 -3.62 18.00 -12.85
CA ILE A 40 -3.64 17.86 -14.32
C ILE A 40 -2.34 18.39 -14.93
N GLU A 41 -1.88 19.56 -14.50
CA GLU A 41 -0.60 20.15 -14.94
C GLU A 41 0.58 19.25 -14.59
N TYR A 42 0.59 18.68 -13.38
CA TYR A 42 1.62 17.75 -12.94
C TYR A 42 1.64 16.50 -13.82
N VAL A 43 0.48 15.86 -14.05
CA VAL A 43 0.39 14.63 -14.86
C VAL A 43 0.80 14.90 -16.30
N ASN A 44 0.32 15.98 -16.92
CA ASN A 44 0.69 16.33 -18.30
C ASN A 44 2.19 16.59 -18.46
N LYS A 45 2.85 17.08 -17.40
CA LYS A 45 4.29 17.34 -17.40
C LYS A 45 5.10 16.08 -17.14
N GLN A 46 4.71 15.31 -16.12
CA GLN A 46 5.48 14.17 -15.63
C GLN A 46 5.23 12.92 -16.47
N TYR A 47 4.01 12.77 -16.96
CA TYR A 47 3.48 11.58 -17.62
C TYR A 47 2.69 11.97 -18.89
N PRO A 48 3.35 12.56 -19.90
CA PRO A 48 2.68 13.13 -21.07
C PRO A 48 1.94 12.09 -21.92
N SER A 49 2.22 10.80 -21.71
CA SER A 49 1.55 9.70 -22.39
C SER A 49 0.21 9.29 -21.75
N LEU A 50 -0.10 9.79 -20.55
CA LEU A 50 -1.31 9.44 -19.82
C LEU A 50 -2.49 10.34 -20.18
N GLU A 51 -3.62 9.74 -20.49
CA GLU A 51 -4.87 10.45 -20.69
C GLU A 51 -5.70 10.45 -19.39
N VAL A 52 -5.75 11.60 -18.72
CA VAL A 52 -6.53 11.76 -17.48
C VAL A 52 -8.02 11.89 -17.79
N VAL A 53 -8.82 10.96 -17.26
CA VAL A 53 -10.28 10.92 -17.41
C VAL A 53 -10.96 11.68 -16.29
N LYS A 54 -10.45 11.56 -15.06
CA LYS A 54 -11.09 12.11 -13.87
C LYS A 54 -10.06 12.40 -12.78
N VAL A 55 -10.32 13.47 -12.02
CA VAL A 55 -9.54 13.85 -10.83
C VAL A 55 -10.50 14.05 -9.67
N GLU A 56 -10.23 13.39 -8.54
CA GLU A 56 -11.02 13.49 -7.31
C GLU A 56 -10.17 14.06 -6.17
N PRO A 57 -10.30 15.37 -5.86
CA PRO A 57 -9.44 16.02 -4.88
C PRO A 57 -9.85 15.67 -3.45
N TRP A 58 -8.88 15.61 -2.56
CA TRP A 58 -9.06 15.36 -1.13
C TRP A 58 -8.07 16.16 -0.29
N TYR A 59 -8.35 16.27 1.00
CA TYR A 59 -7.51 16.98 1.96
C TYR A 59 -7.10 16.05 3.11
N ASN A 60 -5.81 16.09 3.45
CA ASN A 60 -5.22 15.35 4.55
C ASN A 60 -5.03 16.27 5.75
N PHE A 61 -5.96 16.24 6.71
CA PHE A 61 -5.83 17.08 7.89
C PHE A 61 -4.58 16.76 8.73
N LYS A 62 -4.11 15.51 8.71
CA LYS A 62 -2.98 15.05 9.52
C LYS A 62 -1.67 15.70 9.09
N PHE A 63 -1.50 15.90 7.79
CA PHE A 63 -0.28 16.47 7.21
C PHE A 63 -0.50 17.85 6.59
N ASN A 64 -1.72 18.40 6.72
CA ASN A 64 -2.14 19.65 6.10
C ASN A 64 -1.82 19.69 4.59
N SER A 65 -2.03 18.58 3.89
CA SER A 65 -1.71 18.39 2.48
C SER A 65 -2.98 18.22 1.65
N TYR A 66 -2.85 18.50 0.36
CA TYR A 66 -3.92 18.32 -0.60
C TYR A 66 -3.48 17.33 -1.65
N GLY A 67 -4.36 16.41 -2.02
CA GLY A 67 -4.08 15.41 -3.04
C GLY A 67 -5.28 15.15 -3.92
N ALA A 68 -5.11 14.24 -4.86
CA ALA A 68 -6.22 13.71 -5.64
C ALA A 68 -6.01 12.24 -5.99
N TYR A 69 -7.13 11.54 -6.19
CA TYR A 69 -7.14 10.31 -6.97
C TYR A 69 -7.23 10.69 -8.44
N VAL A 70 -6.32 10.15 -9.25
CA VAL A 70 -6.24 10.38 -10.69
C VAL A 70 -6.67 9.10 -11.40
N HIS A 71 -7.67 9.21 -12.26
CA HIS A 71 -8.13 8.11 -13.10
C HIS A 71 -7.69 8.34 -14.55
N ILE A 72 -7.12 7.32 -15.17
CA ILE A 72 -6.61 7.38 -16.55
C ILE A 72 -7.33 6.38 -17.47
N ASP A 73 -7.43 6.69 -18.77
CA ASP A 73 -8.07 5.80 -19.74
C ASP A 73 -7.10 4.71 -20.21
N ARG A 74 -7.61 3.48 -20.36
CA ARG A 74 -6.96 2.34 -21.07
C ARG A 74 -5.53 1.99 -20.65
N GLN A 75 -5.05 2.51 -19.53
CA GLN A 75 -3.74 2.20 -18.96
C GLN A 75 -3.88 1.68 -17.53
N GLU A 76 -2.89 0.91 -17.10
CA GLU A 76 -2.89 0.22 -15.82
C GLU A 76 -1.63 0.63 -15.04
N PRO A 77 -1.76 1.13 -13.80
CA PRO A 77 -2.97 1.21 -12.99
C PRO A 77 -3.97 2.24 -13.51
N SER A 78 -5.27 1.90 -13.50
CA SER A 78 -6.33 2.83 -13.93
C SER A 78 -6.58 3.97 -12.95
N THR A 79 -6.08 3.84 -11.72
CA THR A 79 -6.17 4.87 -10.67
C THR A 79 -4.89 4.92 -9.86
N PHE A 80 -4.39 6.12 -9.59
CA PHE A 80 -3.25 6.36 -8.71
C PHE A 80 -3.49 7.65 -7.90
N ASN A 81 -2.64 7.96 -6.92
CA ASN A 81 -2.74 9.16 -6.12
C ASN A 81 -1.56 10.10 -6.35
N ILE A 82 -1.83 11.40 -6.20
CA ILE A 82 -0.83 12.45 -6.09
C ILE A 82 -1.18 13.28 -4.86
N GLU A 83 -0.19 13.57 -4.02
CA GLU A 83 -0.31 14.41 -2.83
C GLU A 83 0.75 15.51 -2.83
N PHE A 84 0.32 16.74 -2.55
CA PHE A 84 1.17 17.92 -2.45
C PHE A 84 1.26 18.37 -1.00
N TYR A 85 2.49 18.39 -0.47
CA TYR A 85 2.76 18.82 0.89
C TYR A 85 3.04 20.33 0.97
N PRO A 86 2.78 20.97 2.13
CA PRO A 86 3.15 22.37 2.36
C PRO A 86 4.66 22.65 2.19
N SER A 87 5.51 21.64 2.37
CA SER A 87 6.96 21.73 2.12
C SER A 87 7.31 21.97 0.65
N GLY A 88 6.37 21.72 -0.27
CA GLY A 88 6.60 21.70 -1.70
C GLY A 88 6.84 20.31 -2.27
N ASP A 89 7.01 19.29 -1.41
CA ASP A 89 7.17 17.91 -1.83
C ASP A 89 5.91 17.38 -2.53
N VAL A 90 6.12 16.55 -3.53
CA VAL A 90 5.06 15.84 -4.25
C VAL A 90 5.30 14.35 -4.09
N VAL A 91 4.28 13.65 -3.62
CA VAL A 91 4.27 12.19 -3.56
C VAL A 91 3.27 11.71 -4.61
N ASP A 92 3.74 10.87 -5.51
CA ASP A 92 2.90 10.15 -6.46
C ASP A 92 3.23 8.66 -6.40
N ASN A 93 2.23 7.81 -6.63
CA ASN A 93 2.43 6.36 -6.59
C ASN A 93 2.18 5.66 -7.93
N TYR A 94 2.16 6.40 -9.05
CA TYR A 94 1.84 5.82 -10.36
C TYR A 94 2.85 4.74 -10.76
N VAL A 95 4.14 5.10 -10.80
CA VAL A 95 5.23 4.19 -11.21
C VAL A 95 5.31 3.00 -10.25
N HIS A 96 5.14 3.23 -8.95
CA HIS A 96 5.10 2.17 -7.95
C HIS A 96 3.99 1.15 -8.23
N LEU A 97 2.74 1.61 -8.39
CA LEU A 97 1.59 0.74 -8.67
C LEU A 97 1.72 -0.01 -10.00
N LYS A 98 2.28 0.64 -11.03
CA LYS A 98 2.57 0.02 -12.34
C LYS A 98 3.56 -1.13 -12.17
N LEU A 99 4.72 -0.87 -11.56
CA LEU A 99 5.75 -1.88 -11.37
C LEU A 99 5.28 -3.02 -10.46
N GLU A 100 4.52 -2.72 -9.41
CA GLU A 100 3.93 -3.74 -8.53
C GLU A 100 3.02 -4.69 -9.31
N LYS A 101 2.17 -4.13 -10.19
CA LYS A 101 1.29 -4.92 -11.04
C LYS A 101 2.07 -5.81 -12.00
N GLU A 102 3.09 -5.27 -12.67
CA GLU A 102 3.94 -6.03 -13.58
C GLU A 102 4.68 -7.15 -12.84
N ALA A 103 5.22 -6.87 -11.66
CA ALA A 103 5.83 -7.86 -10.79
C ALA A 103 4.85 -8.97 -10.40
N ARG A 104 3.62 -8.61 -10.04
CA ARG A 104 2.56 -9.57 -9.73
C ARG A 104 2.23 -10.46 -10.93
N ILE A 105 2.06 -9.87 -12.12
CA ILE A 105 1.77 -10.63 -13.35
C ILE A 105 2.90 -11.61 -13.67
N MET A 106 4.15 -11.22 -13.43
CA MET A 106 5.32 -12.06 -13.69
C MET A 106 5.50 -13.15 -12.63
N LEU A 107 5.35 -12.82 -11.34
CA LEU A 107 5.67 -13.71 -10.23
C LEU A 107 4.53 -14.70 -9.91
N MET A 108 3.26 -14.29 -10.06
CA MET A 108 2.11 -15.12 -9.69
C MET A 108 2.03 -16.44 -10.45
N PRO A 109 2.25 -16.51 -11.78
CA PRO A 109 2.25 -17.78 -12.50
C PRO A 109 3.31 -18.74 -11.96
N HIS A 110 4.52 -18.26 -11.68
CA HIS A 110 5.59 -19.06 -11.11
C HIS A 110 5.23 -19.57 -9.72
N ILE A 111 4.70 -18.70 -8.85
CA ILE A 111 4.25 -19.09 -7.51
C ILE A 111 3.18 -20.21 -7.58
N LYS A 112 2.21 -20.06 -8.48
CA LYS A 112 1.12 -21.05 -8.67
C LYS A 112 1.60 -22.36 -9.27
N GLU A 113 2.49 -22.32 -10.25
CA GLU A 113 3.06 -23.52 -10.88
C GLU A 113 3.85 -24.33 -9.86
N MET A 114 4.69 -23.66 -9.08
CA MET A 114 5.59 -24.32 -8.14
C MET A 114 4.85 -24.85 -6.89
N ILE A 115 3.71 -24.23 -6.55
CA ILE A 115 2.95 -24.57 -5.35
C ILE A 115 1.45 -24.56 -5.71
N PRO A 116 0.96 -25.62 -6.38
CA PRO A 116 -0.42 -25.68 -6.88
C PRO A 116 -1.48 -25.57 -5.77
N GLU A 117 -1.12 -25.98 -4.55
CA GLU A 117 -1.94 -25.81 -3.35
C GLU A 117 -2.24 -24.34 -3.02
N LEU A 118 -1.55 -23.36 -3.65
CA LEU A 118 -1.82 -21.94 -3.45
C LEU A 118 -3.05 -21.40 -4.22
N GLU A 119 -3.73 -22.22 -5.04
CA GLU A 119 -4.92 -21.76 -5.80
C GLU A 119 -6.05 -21.21 -4.91
N THR A 120 -6.08 -21.58 -3.63
CA THR A 120 -7.06 -21.11 -2.64
C THR A 120 -6.60 -19.89 -1.84
N LEU A 121 -5.48 -19.25 -2.21
CA LEU A 121 -4.81 -18.26 -1.36
C LEU A 121 -4.85 -16.83 -1.87
N SER A 122 -4.74 -15.91 -0.91
CA SER A 122 -4.46 -14.51 -1.18
C SER A 122 -2.94 -14.32 -1.24
N THR A 123 -2.44 -13.86 -2.39
CA THR A 123 -1.03 -13.50 -2.54
C THR A 123 -0.88 -12.03 -2.88
N GLY A 124 -0.11 -11.31 -2.06
CA GLY A 124 0.32 -9.94 -2.30
C GLY A 124 1.73 -9.92 -2.85
N VAL A 125 1.98 -9.01 -3.79
CA VAL A 125 3.34 -8.64 -4.19
C VAL A 125 3.40 -7.14 -4.03
N SER A 126 4.36 -6.64 -3.26
CA SER A 126 4.65 -5.20 -3.17
C SER A 126 6.13 -4.97 -3.45
N LEU A 127 6.47 -3.75 -3.86
CA LEU A 127 7.84 -3.37 -4.24
C LEU A 127 8.32 -2.19 -3.42
N ASP A 128 9.56 -2.21 -2.95
CA ASP A 128 10.23 -0.99 -2.53
C ASP A 128 10.81 -0.28 -3.76
N VAL A 129 10.06 0.71 -4.25
CA VAL A 129 10.38 1.46 -5.47
C VAL A 129 10.94 2.82 -5.06
N GLY A 130 12.23 3.03 -5.30
CA GLY A 130 12.85 4.34 -5.13
C GLY A 130 12.34 5.38 -6.14
N ASN A 131 12.61 6.67 -5.88
CA ASN A 131 12.09 7.80 -6.65
C ASN A 131 12.81 8.03 -8.01
N HIS A 132 13.65 7.11 -8.46
CA HIS A 132 14.48 7.28 -9.67
C HIS A 132 13.94 6.55 -10.91
N TYR A 133 12.79 5.89 -10.80
CA TYR A 133 12.11 5.23 -11.91
C TYR A 133 11.06 6.15 -12.54
N ASP A 134 10.79 5.94 -13.83
CA ASP A 134 9.85 6.73 -14.63
C ASP A 134 8.73 5.87 -15.24
N GLU A 135 7.80 6.50 -15.96
CA GLU A 135 6.68 5.81 -16.60
C GLU A 135 7.11 4.81 -17.69
N HIS A 136 8.32 4.91 -18.21
CA HIS A 136 8.85 4.00 -19.23
C HIS A 136 9.59 2.81 -18.62
N THR A 137 9.90 2.87 -17.33
CA THR A 137 10.49 1.75 -16.60
C THR A 137 9.52 0.57 -16.60
N ALA A 138 10.03 -0.59 -17.00
CA ALA A 138 9.32 -1.85 -16.96
C ALA A 138 9.97 -2.76 -15.91
N PHE A 139 9.14 -3.52 -15.20
CA PHE A 139 9.59 -4.47 -14.22
C PHE A 139 10.30 -5.65 -14.89
N THR A 140 11.46 -6.00 -14.34
CA THR A 140 12.20 -7.23 -14.68
C THR A 140 12.73 -7.84 -13.41
N ASN A 141 13.00 -9.15 -13.40
CA ASN A 141 13.62 -9.84 -12.25
C ASN A 141 15.04 -9.35 -11.93
N LYS A 142 15.65 -8.53 -12.80
CA LYS A 142 16.95 -7.86 -12.59
C LYS A 142 16.83 -6.42 -12.13
N LEU A 143 15.62 -5.87 -12.07
CA LEU A 143 15.41 -4.51 -11.58
C LEU A 143 15.84 -4.48 -10.10
N PRO A 144 16.66 -3.50 -9.67
CA PRO A 144 17.17 -3.44 -8.30
C PRO A 144 16.10 -2.87 -7.37
N VAL A 145 14.99 -3.61 -7.25
CA VAL A 145 13.89 -3.37 -6.32
C VAL A 145 13.77 -4.57 -5.41
N SER A 146 13.34 -4.30 -4.19
CA SER A 146 13.03 -5.31 -3.19
C SER A 146 11.61 -5.80 -3.42
N VAL A 147 11.44 -7.11 -3.66
CA VAL A 147 10.13 -7.73 -3.78
C VAL A 147 9.68 -8.25 -2.41
N HIS A 148 8.46 -7.90 -2.02
CA HIS A 148 7.78 -8.39 -0.83
C HIS A 148 6.68 -9.34 -1.26
N VAL A 149 6.65 -10.56 -0.70
CA VAL A 149 5.64 -11.57 -1.04
C VAL A 149 4.81 -11.89 0.19
N ASP A 150 3.52 -11.59 0.15
CA ASP A 150 2.55 -11.91 1.20
C ASP A 150 1.78 -13.17 0.81
N ILE A 151 1.79 -14.22 1.62
CA ILE A 151 1.02 -15.45 1.39
C ILE A 151 0.14 -15.72 2.59
N ARG A 152 -1.16 -15.85 2.33
CA ARG A 152 -2.15 -16.16 3.36
C ARG A 152 -2.86 -17.48 3.08
N TRP A 153 -2.66 -18.46 3.96
CA TRP A 153 -3.40 -19.73 3.95
C TRP A 153 -4.80 -19.58 4.52
N ALA A 154 -5.81 -20.02 3.76
CA ALA A 154 -7.21 -20.01 4.20
C ALA A 154 -7.55 -21.23 5.09
N GLU A 155 -6.77 -22.30 4.98
CA GLU A 155 -6.93 -23.53 5.75
C GLU A 155 -6.36 -23.43 7.17
N GLU A 156 -6.93 -24.23 8.06
CA GLU A 156 -6.39 -24.47 9.39
C GLU A 156 -5.19 -25.41 9.28
N ILE A 157 -4.03 -24.92 9.73
CA ILE A 157 -2.78 -25.67 9.72
C ILE A 157 -2.12 -25.55 11.09
N ASP A 158 -1.54 -26.64 11.57
CA ASP A 158 -0.73 -26.60 12.78
C ASP A 158 0.61 -25.89 12.54
N ARG A 159 1.35 -25.62 13.62
CA ARG A 159 2.65 -24.92 13.54
C ARG A 159 3.66 -25.65 12.64
N GLN A 160 3.68 -26.98 12.69
CA GLN A 160 4.62 -27.79 11.93
C GLN A 160 4.31 -27.70 10.43
N GLN A 161 3.04 -27.85 10.07
CA GLN A 161 2.52 -27.69 8.72
C GLN A 161 2.74 -26.26 8.18
N PHE A 162 2.50 -25.24 9.01
CA PHE A 162 2.76 -23.84 8.65
C PHE A 162 4.23 -23.62 8.29
N ILE A 163 5.15 -24.06 9.15
CA ILE A 163 6.60 -23.92 8.91
C ILE A 163 7.03 -24.72 7.68
N ASP A 164 6.52 -25.92 7.49
CA ASP A 164 6.83 -26.74 6.30
C ASP A 164 6.38 -26.05 5.01
N LYS A 165 5.19 -25.44 5.00
CA LYS A 165 4.69 -24.67 3.85
C LYS A 165 5.53 -23.40 3.64
N VAL A 166 5.88 -22.66 4.70
CA VAL A 166 6.75 -21.47 4.61
C VAL A 166 8.10 -21.82 3.97
N ILE A 167 8.78 -22.86 4.47
CA ILE A 167 10.10 -23.27 3.99
C ILE A 167 10.00 -23.70 2.53
N LYS A 168 9.00 -24.51 2.18
CA LYS A 168 8.74 -24.91 0.80
C LYS A 168 8.60 -23.68 -0.10
N VAL A 169 7.78 -22.70 0.27
CA VAL A 169 7.59 -21.49 -0.56
C VAL A 169 8.87 -20.69 -0.68
N ARG A 170 9.53 -20.39 0.44
CA ARG A 170 10.77 -19.62 0.50
C ARG A 170 11.86 -20.24 -0.37
N ASP A 171 12.13 -21.53 -0.19
CA ASP A 171 13.20 -22.22 -0.91
C ASP A 171 12.89 -22.29 -2.40
N THR A 172 11.62 -22.46 -2.74
CA THR A 172 11.20 -22.47 -4.15
C THR A 172 11.38 -21.10 -4.80
N LEU A 173 10.95 -20.03 -4.13
CA LEU A 173 11.08 -18.67 -4.64
C LEU A 173 12.52 -18.17 -4.67
N LYS A 174 13.40 -18.65 -3.79
CA LYS A 174 14.83 -18.34 -3.81
C LYS A 174 15.50 -18.70 -5.15
N HIS A 175 14.97 -19.70 -5.86
CA HIS A 175 15.51 -20.15 -7.16
C HIS A 175 14.84 -19.49 -8.37
N SER A 176 13.85 -18.62 -8.16
CA SER A 176 13.08 -17.98 -9.25
C SER A 176 13.82 -16.82 -9.95
N GLY A 177 14.98 -16.40 -9.41
CA GLY A 177 15.78 -15.32 -9.96
C GLY A 177 15.27 -13.91 -9.63
N PHE A 178 14.20 -13.78 -8.85
CA PHE A 178 13.72 -12.50 -8.34
C PHE A 178 14.47 -12.09 -7.07
N ASN A 179 14.73 -10.79 -6.93
CA ASN A 179 15.32 -10.22 -5.72
C ASN A 179 14.25 -10.04 -4.62
N ILE A 180 13.85 -11.13 -3.98
CA ILE A 180 12.88 -11.11 -2.89
C ILE A 180 13.60 -10.78 -1.58
N SER A 181 13.25 -9.65 -0.98
CA SER A 181 13.89 -9.14 0.24
C SER A 181 13.11 -9.52 1.50
N ASN A 182 11.82 -9.75 1.38
CA ASN A 182 10.92 -10.02 2.49
C ASN A 182 9.80 -10.97 2.06
N TYR A 183 9.48 -11.91 2.93
CA TYR A 183 8.30 -12.75 2.82
C TYR A 183 7.43 -12.54 4.05
N HIS A 184 6.13 -12.40 3.86
CA HIS A 184 5.18 -12.43 4.95
C HIS A 184 4.21 -13.58 4.76
N PHE A 185 4.07 -14.38 5.80
CA PHE A 185 3.26 -15.58 5.80
C PHE A 185 2.21 -15.48 6.91
N SER A 186 0.99 -15.90 6.62
CA SER A 186 -0.09 -15.97 7.61
C SER A 186 -1.06 -17.10 7.31
N CYS A 187 -1.80 -17.57 8.32
CA CYS A 187 -2.94 -18.48 8.12
C CYS A 187 -4.21 -17.94 8.81
N ALA A 188 -5.38 -18.49 8.45
CA ALA A 188 -6.65 -18.08 9.03
C ALA A 188 -6.73 -18.37 10.55
N ILE A 189 -7.45 -17.50 11.28
CA ILE A 189 -7.79 -17.67 12.70
C ILE A 189 -8.96 -18.64 12.80
N ASN A 190 -8.86 -19.64 13.68
CA ASN A 190 -9.97 -20.54 13.98
C ASN A 190 -10.81 -19.98 15.15
N GLN A 191 -12.10 -20.34 15.21
CA GLN A 191 -13.02 -20.02 16.31
C GLN A 191 -12.57 -20.71 17.62
N GLY A 192 -11.54 -20.15 18.26
CA GLY A 192 -10.93 -20.67 19.49
C GLY A 192 -9.52 -21.27 19.36
N LYS A 193 -8.83 -21.14 18.22
CA LYS A 193 -7.39 -21.49 18.09
C LYS A 193 -6.57 -20.36 17.48
N HIS A 194 -5.27 -20.41 17.75
CA HIS A 194 -4.26 -19.47 17.27
C HIS A 194 -4.17 -19.44 15.74
N SER A 195 -3.91 -18.26 15.16
CA SER A 195 -3.28 -18.21 13.84
C SER A 195 -1.77 -18.00 13.95
N TYR A 196 -1.05 -18.42 12.91
CA TYR A 196 0.38 -18.24 12.81
C TYR A 196 0.67 -17.12 11.82
N SER A 197 1.64 -16.29 12.15
CA SER A 197 2.24 -15.33 11.23
C SER A 197 3.76 -15.33 11.39
N LEU A 198 4.45 -15.14 10.27
CA LEU A 198 5.90 -15.10 10.19
C LEU A 198 6.32 -14.15 9.08
N SER A 199 7.18 -13.21 9.40
CA SER A 199 7.88 -12.38 8.42
C SER A 199 9.34 -12.84 8.33
N LEU A 200 9.83 -13.09 7.13
CA LEU A 200 11.22 -13.46 6.87
C LEU A 200 11.90 -12.32 6.12
N GLU A 201 12.69 -11.54 6.83
CA GLU A 201 13.52 -10.46 6.29
C GLU A 201 14.90 -11.00 5.83
N GLN A 202 15.63 -10.24 5.01
CA GLN A 202 16.92 -10.62 4.41
C GLN A 202 17.94 -11.24 5.39
N ASN A 203 17.99 -10.74 6.62
CA ASN A 203 18.89 -11.20 7.69
C ASN A 203 18.52 -12.60 8.24
N ILE A 204 17.27 -13.04 8.08
CA ILE A 204 16.76 -14.33 8.59
C ILE A 204 16.24 -15.25 7.47
N LEU A 205 16.40 -14.90 6.19
CA LEU A 205 15.99 -15.74 5.06
C LEU A 205 16.58 -17.15 5.07
N ASN A 206 17.75 -17.34 5.68
CA ASN A 206 18.42 -18.64 5.70
C ASN A 206 18.21 -19.42 7.02
N ILE A 207 17.24 -19.00 7.85
CA ILE A 207 16.89 -19.70 9.08
C ILE A 207 16.48 -21.15 8.81
N SER A 208 16.97 -22.09 9.61
CA SER A 208 16.64 -23.51 9.47
C SER A 208 15.23 -23.83 9.99
N LYS A 209 14.73 -25.00 9.61
CA LYS A 209 13.45 -25.51 10.09
C LYS A 209 13.39 -25.61 11.62
N ASP A 210 14.45 -26.15 12.22
CA ASP A 210 14.54 -26.35 13.66
C ASP A 210 14.61 -25.01 14.40
N GLU A 211 15.31 -24.02 13.85
CA GLU A 211 15.33 -22.67 14.40
C GLU A 211 13.94 -22.01 14.33
N LEU A 212 13.22 -22.14 13.20
CA LEU A 212 11.84 -21.62 13.08
C LEU A 212 10.87 -22.27 14.07
N LEU A 213 10.97 -23.59 14.25
CA LEU A 213 10.14 -24.35 15.19
C LEU A 213 10.32 -23.88 16.64
N ASN A 214 11.53 -23.44 16.99
CA ASN A 214 11.86 -22.95 18.33
C ASN A 214 11.82 -21.42 18.45
N SER A 215 11.63 -20.70 17.34
CA SER A 215 11.63 -19.23 17.33
C SER A 215 10.38 -18.66 18.01
N ARG A 216 10.55 -17.45 18.57
CA ARG A 216 9.43 -16.59 18.99
C ARG A 216 8.87 -15.75 17.83
N GLU A 217 9.50 -15.81 16.66
CA GLU A 217 9.12 -15.03 15.47
C GLU A 217 7.91 -15.60 14.74
N VAL A 218 7.57 -16.87 15.00
CA VAL A 218 6.27 -17.43 14.66
C VAL A 218 5.30 -17.02 15.77
N TYR A 219 4.63 -15.90 15.57
CA TYR A 219 3.69 -15.35 16.54
C TYR A 219 2.34 -16.08 16.45
N LEU A 220 1.81 -16.44 17.62
CA LEU A 220 0.40 -16.80 17.76
C LEU A 220 -0.39 -15.49 17.80
N ILE A 221 -1.30 -15.30 16.84
CA ILE A 221 -2.30 -14.24 16.95
C ILE A 221 -3.49 -14.88 17.66
N ASP A 222 -3.67 -14.51 18.92
CA ASP A 222 -4.87 -14.83 19.67
C ASP A 222 -6.01 -13.94 19.17
N SER A 223 -7.17 -14.52 18.89
CA SER A 223 -8.37 -13.72 18.64
C SER A 223 -8.69 -12.93 19.92
N PRO A 224 -8.97 -11.61 19.83
CA PRO A 224 -9.60 -10.90 20.93
C PRO A 224 -10.96 -11.50 21.28
#